data_AF-A0A7S4JDW1-F1
#
_entry.id   AF-A0A7S4JDW1-F1
#
_cell.length_a   1.000
_cell.length_b   1.000
_cell.length_c   1.000
_cell.angle_alpha   90.00
_cell.angle_beta   90.00
_cell.angle_gamma   90.00
#
_symmetry.space_group_name_H-M   'P 1'
#
loop_
_entity.id
_entity.type
_entity.pdbx_description
1 polymer ?
#
loop_
_entity_poly.entity_id
_entity_poly.type
_entity_poly.pdbx_seq_one_letter_code
_entity_poly.pdbx_strand_id
1 'polypeptide(L)'
;DVKWEYSATKWASRWDLYLYMGDDQIHWFSILNSLAIVLLLTGIVAMIMIRTLRRDLSRYNAEEKEELQEESGWKLVHADVLRPPPLPLLLCATVGTGMQLFGMGCIAIVCAMAGFLSPAN
;
A
#
# COMPACT_ATOMS: atom_id res chain seq x y z
N ASP A 1 62.82 -28.07 -56.94
CA ASP A 1 63.83 -27.72 -55.93
C ASP A 1 63.48 -26.45 -55.18
N VAL A 2 63.60 -26.52 -53.86
CA VAL A 2 63.41 -25.38 -52.96
C VAL A 2 64.72 -24.60 -52.92
N LYS A 3 64.68 -23.32 -53.32
CA LYS A 3 65.82 -22.40 -53.19
C LYS A 3 65.68 -21.65 -51.87
N TRP A 4 66.61 -21.91 -50.96
CA TRP A 4 66.68 -21.23 -49.68
C TRP A 4 67.55 -19.98 -49.83
N GLU A 5 67.00 -18.83 -49.42
CA GLU A 5 67.73 -17.56 -49.39
C GLU A 5 67.94 -17.09 -47.95
N TYR A 6 69.12 -16.52 -47.70
CA TYR A 6 69.50 -16.09 -46.36
C TYR A 6 68.77 -14.80 -46.01
N SER A 7 68.04 -14.81 -44.91
CA SER A 7 67.34 -13.65 -44.40
C SER A 7 68.26 -12.80 -43.52
N ALA A 8 68.20 -11.48 -43.71
CA ALA A 8 68.99 -10.52 -42.95
C ALA A 8 68.60 -10.41 -41.46
N THR A 9 67.44 -10.94 -41.06
CA THR A 9 66.97 -10.90 -39.67
C THR A 9 67.37 -12.16 -38.92
N LYS A 10 68.04 -11.99 -37.77
CA LYS A 10 68.39 -13.09 -36.86
C LYS A 10 67.09 -13.77 -36.39
N TRP A 11 67.07 -15.10 -36.39
CA TRP A 11 65.87 -15.88 -36.01
C TRP A 11 65.26 -15.44 -34.67
N ALA A 12 66.12 -15.17 -33.68
CA ALA A 12 65.70 -14.73 -32.35
C ALA A 12 64.98 -13.37 -32.33
N SER A 13 65.28 -12.46 -33.26
CA SER A 13 64.70 -11.11 -33.28
C SER A 13 63.44 -11.01 -34.16
N ARG A 14 62.98 -12.10 -34.78
CA ARG A 14 61.81 -12.06 -35.67
C ARG A 14 60.49 -11.90 -34.93
N TRP A 15 60.42 -12.41 -33.71
CA TRP A 15 59.23 -12.32 -32.87
C TRP A 15 59.09 -10.96 -32.18
N ASP A 16 60.17 -10.18 -32.14
CA ASP A 16 60.23 -8.89 -31.46
C ASP A 16 59.25 -7.87 -32.06
N LEU A 17 58.99 -7.96 -33.37
CA LEU A 17 58.00 -7.11 -34.06
C LEU A 17 56.55 -7.39 -33.62
N TYR A 18 56.23 -8.65 -33.29
CA TYR A 18 54.89 -9.02 -32.80
C TYR A 18 54.74 -8.76 -31.29
N LEU A 19 55.84 -8.79 -30.55
CA LEU A 19 55.89 -8.48 -29.13
C LEU A 19 56.01 -6.98 -28.86
N TYR A 20 56.43 -6.19 -29.85
CA TYR A 20 56.34 -4.73 -29.86
C TYR A 20 54.88 -4.30 -30.03
N MET A 21 54.07 -4.64 -29.04
CA MET A 21 52.68 -4.21 -28.91
C MET A 21 52.69 -2.74 -28.49
N GLY A 22 52.63 -1.83 -29.45
CA GLY A 22 52.26 -0.43 -29.22
C GLY A 22 50.77 -0.27 -28.87
N ASP A 23 50.26 -1.13 -27.99
CA ASP A 23 48.83 -1.47 -27.88
C ASP A 23 48.18 -1.02 -26.55
N ASP A 24 48.93 -0.30 -25.71
CA ASP A 24 48.42 0.24 -24.44
C ASP A 24 47.21 1.16 -24.64
N GLN A 25 47.16 1.88 -25.77
CA GLN A 25 46.04 2.77 -26.08
C GLN A 25 44.73 2.03 -26.39
N ILE A 26 44.79 0.86 -27.03
CA ILE A 26 43.58 0.10 -27.39
C ILE A 26 43.06 -0.68 -26.18
N HIS A 27 43.96 -1.22 -25.35
CA HIS A 27 43.59 -1.96 -24.15
C HIS A 27 42.91 -1.09 -23.09
N TRP A 28 43.47 0.08 -22.74
CA TRP A 28 42.86 0.95 -21.73
C TRP A 28 41.51 1.54 -22.20
N PHE A 29 41.36 1.84 -23.50
CA PHE A 29 40.09 2.26 -24.08
C PHE A 29 39.00 1.19 -23.94
N SER A 30 39.34 -0.08 -24.17
CA SER A 30 38.42 -1.21 -24.02
C SER A 30 37.98 -1.41 -22.56
N ILE A 31 38.89 -1.21 -21.60
CA ILE A 31 38.59 -1.25 -20.16
C ILE A 31 37.59 -0.14 -19.81
N LEU A 32 37.84 1.10 -20.23
CA LEU A 32 36.95 2.24 -19.95
C LEU A 32 35.55 2.04 -20.57
N ASN A 33 35.50 1.57 -21.82
CA ASN A 33 34.25 1.29 -22.51
C ASN A 33 33.41 0.24 -21.76
N SER A 34 34.03 -0.87 -21.34
CA SER A 34 33.33 -1.92 -20.60
C SER A 34 32.85 -1.42 -19.22
N LEU A 35 33.66 -0.62 -18.53
CA LEU A 35 33.30 0.02 -17.26
C LEU A 35 32.08 0.93 -17.42
N ALA A 36 32.06 1.75 -18.48
CA ALA A 36 30.95 2.66 -18.76
C ALA A 36 29.63 1.90 -18.98
N ILE A 37 29.67 0.79 -19.74
CA ILE A 37 28.50 -0.06 -19.98
C ILE A 37 28.00 -0.68 -18.67
N VAL A 38 28.91 -1.22 -17.84
CA VAL A 38 28.54 -1.82 -16.54
C VAL A 38 27.90 -0.79 -15.61
N LEU A 39 28.45 0.42 -15.52
CA LEU A 39 27.89 1.49 -14.69
C LEU A 39 26.50 1.93 -15.19
N LEU A 40 26.34 2.06 -16.51
CA LEU A 40 25.06 2.43 -17.13
C LEU A 40 24.00 1.34 -16.85
N LEU A 41 24.32 0.08 -17.11
CA LEU A 41 23.42 -1.05 -16.85
C LEU A 41 23.04 -1.13 -15.37
N THR A 42 24.01 -0.99 -14.47
CA THR A 42 23.76 -0.97 -13.02
C THR A 42 22.85 0.20 -12.64
N GLY A 43 23.05 1.38 -13.22
CA GLY A 43 22.21 2.55 -13.01
C GLY A 43 20.76 2.35 -13.46
N ILE A 44 20.55 1.73 -14.63
CA ILE A 44 19.20 1.39 -15.12
C ILE A 44 18.52 0.40 -14.18
N VAL A 45 19.21 -0.68 -13.79
CA VAL A 45 18.66 -1.69 -12.86
C VAL A 45 18.33 -1.04 -11.52
N ALA A 46 19.21 -0.20 -10.98
CA ALA A 46 18.96 0.52 -9.74
C ALA A 46 17.75 1.45 -9.85
N MET A 47 17.60 2.19 -10.96
CA MET A 47 16.43 3.03 -11.21
C MET A 47 15.13 2.22 -11.21
N ILE A 48 15.11 1.09 -11.92
CA ILE A 48 13.93 0.20 -11.98
C ILE A 48 13.62 -0.34 -10.58
N MET A 49 14.62 -0.84 -9.86
CA MET A 49 14.44 -1.38 -8.51
C MET A 49 13.87 -0.32 -7.55
N ILE A 50 14.45 0.89 -7.54
CA ILE A 50 13.99 1.99 -6.70
C ILE A 50 12.55 2.40 -7.07
N ARG A 51 12.21 2.43 -8.36
CA ARG A 51 10.87 2.76 -8.83
C ARG A 51 9.84 1.73 -8.35
N THR A 52 10.17 0.44 -8.45
CA THR A 52 9.30 -0.65 -7.99
C THR A 52 9.16 -0.61 -6.46
N LEU A 53 10.26 -0.50 -5.72
CA LEU A 53 10.24 -0.45 -4.25
C LEU A 53 9.41 0.73 -3.72
N ARG A 54 9.56 1.93 -4.29
CA ARG A 54 8.75 3.09 -3.87
C ARG A 54 7.27 2.86 -4.13
N ARG A 55 6.92 2.25 -5.26
CA ARG A 55 5.53 1.93 -5.60
C ARG A 55 4.96 0.91 -4.63
N ASP A 56 5.69 -0.16 -4.33
CA ASP A 56 5.25 -1.19 -3.39
C ASP A 56 5.10 -0.62 -1.98
N LEU A 57 6.10 0.11 -1.47
CA LEU A 57 6.00 0.74 -0.15
C LEU A 57 4.82 1.71 -0.07
N SER A 58 4.59 2.52 -1.12
CA SER A 58 3.45 3.44 -1.13
C SER A 58 2.11 2.72 -1.10
N ARG A 59 2.04 1.54 -1.70
CA ARG A 59 0.84 0.70 -1.71
C ARG A 59 0.60 0.06 -0.35
N TYR A 60 1.63 -0.57 0.24
CA TYR A 60 1.53 -1.16 1.57
C TYR A 60 1.16 -0.12 2.63
N ASN A 61 1.80 1.06 2.60
CA ASN A 61 1.47 2.15 3.52
C ASN A 61 0.05 2.71 3.32
N ALA A 62 -0.52 2.58 2.12
CA ALA A 62 -1.90 3.01 1.86
C ALA A 62 -2.89 1.96 2.38
N GLU A 63 -2.65 0.67 2.09
CA GLU A 63 -3.44 -0.46 2.60
C GLU A 63 -3.44 -0.50 4.14
N GLU A 64 -2.27 -0.34 4.79
CA GLU A 64 -2.16 -0.30 6.26
C GLU A 64 -2.93 0.88 6.88
N LYS A 65 -2.89 2.05 6.24
CA LYS A 65 -3.66 3.22 6.70
C LYS A 65 -5.15 3.02 6.58
N GLU A 66 -5.59 2.35 5.51
CA GLU A 66 -7.00 2.03 5.29
C GLU A 66 -7.50 1.04 6.35
N GLU A 67 -6.75 -0.04 6.62
CA GLU A 67 -7.05 -1.00 7.69
C GLU A 67 -7.11 -0.33 9.08
N LEU A 68 -6.12 0.50 9.42
CA LEU A 68 -6.11 1.26 10.68
C LEU A 68 -7.32 2.22 10.80
N GLN A 69 -7.74 2.82 9.68
CA GLN A 69 -8.90 3.71 9.66
C GLN A 69 -10.20 2.92 9.84
N GLU A 70 -10.33 1.76 9.21
CA GLU A 70 -11.48 0.87 9.40
C GLU A 70 -11.58 0.38 10.84
N GLU A 71 -10.48 -0.07 11.45
CA GLU A 71 -10.45 -0.49 12.86
C GLU A 71 -10.85 0.62 13.84
N SER A 72 -10.54 1.88 13.51
CA SER A 72 -10.91 3.05 14.31
C SER A 72 -12.38 3.43 14.15
N GLY A 73 -12.93 3.31 12.94
CA GLY A 73 -14.27 3.80 12.60
C GLY A 73 -15.40 3.13 13.39
N TRP A 74 -15.49 1.80 13.36
CA TRP A 74 -16.55 1.07 14.08
C TRP A 74 -16.40 1.21 15.61
N LYS A 75 -15.16 1.30 16.09
CA LYS A 75 -14.82 1.48 17.49
C LYS A 75 -15.11 2.90 18.00
N LEU A 76 -15.20 3.90 17.14
CA LEU A 76 -15.73 5.22 17.53
C LEU A 76 -17.26 5.20 17.57
N VAL A 77 -17.90 4.51 16.64
CA VAL A 77 -19.38 4.42 16.56
C VAL A 77 -20.00 3.70 17.76
N HIS A 78 -19.37 2.63 18.28
CA HIS A 78 -19.92 1.92 19.45
C HIS A 78 -20.02 2.81 20.71
N ALA A 79 -19.11 3.79 20.85
CA ALA A 79 -19.12 4.74 21.95
C ALA A 79 -20.20 5.82 21.76
N ASP A 80 -20.56 6.12 20.51
CA ASP A 80 -21.58 7.12 20.17
C ASP A 80 -23.00 6.60 20.36
N VAL A 81 -23.23 5.30 20.11
CA VAL A 81 -24.52 4.64 20.33
C VAL A 81 -24.98 4.72 21.79
N LEU A 82 -24.05 4.79 22.74
CA LEU A 82 -24.33 4.84 24.17
C LEU A 82 -24.31 6.26 24.76
N ARG A 83 -24.15 7.31 23.94
CA ARG A 83 -24.17 8.68 24.47
C ARG A 83 -25.59 9.03 24.95
N PRO A 84 -25.75 9.52 26.19
CA PRO A 84 -27.06 9.95 26.67
C PRO A 84 -27.54 11.16 25.84
N PRO A 85 -28.83 11.20 25.47
CA PRO A 85 -29.38 12.33 24.70
C PRO A 85 -29.28 13.63 25.53
N PRO A 86 -29.25 14.81 24.88
CA PRO A 86 -29.04 16.10 25.56
C PRO A 86 -30.15 16.45 26.58
N LEU A 87 -31.32 15.82 26.49
CA LEU A 87 -32.47 16.05 27.38
C LEU A 87 -33.09 14.73 27.87
N PRO A 88 -32.39 13.95 28.71
CA PRO A 88 -32.83 12.60 29.10
C PRO A 88 -34.10 12.63 29.96
N LEU A 89 -34.26 13.66 30.79
CA LEU A 89 -35.44 13.84 31.65
C LEU A 89 -36.70 14.13 30.85
N LEU A 90 -36.61 14.97 29.81
CA LEU A 90 -37.75 15.31 28.97
C LEU A 90 -38.22 14.08 28.18
N LEU A 91 -37.27 13.32 27.62
CA LEU A 91 -37.56 12.08 26.89
C LEU A 91 -38.20 11.03 27.81
N CYS A 92 -37.67 10.84 29.01
CA CYS A 92 -38.25 9.92 29.99
C CYS A 92 -39.67 10.36 30.39
N ALA A 93 -39.88 11.65 30.66
CA ALA A 93 -41.18 12.19 31.05
C ALA A 93 -42.23 12.06 29.94
N THR A 94 -41.89 12.35 28.68
CA THR A 94 -42.83 12.23 27.56
C THR A 94 -43.18 10.77 27.26
N VAL A 95 -42.19 9.88 27.27
CA VAL A 95 -42.42 8.43 27.07
C VAL A 95 -43.23 7.84 28.22
N GLY A 96 -42.91 8.18 29.47
CA GLY A 96 -43.65 7.68 30.65
C GLY A 96 -45.10 8.16 30.66
N THR A 97 -45.33 9.45 30.40
CA THR A 97 -46.70 10.01 30.33
C THR A 97 -47.47 9.39 29.16
N GLY A 98 -46.82 9.20 28.01
CA GLY A 98 -47.43 8.53 26.85
C GLY A 98 -47.83 7.09 27.14
N MET A 99 -46.95 6.31 27.79
CA MET A 99 -47.24 4.94 28.18
C MET A 99 -48.38 4.85 29.20
N GLN A 100 -48.43 5.77 30.17
CA GLN A 100 -49.50 5.83 31.15
C GLN A 100 -50.86 6.15 30.50
N LEU A 101 -50.92 7.14 29.61
CA LEU A 101 -52.13 7.48 28.87
C LEU A 101 -52.59 6.32 27.97
N PHE A 102 -51.66 5.66 27.29
CA PHE A 102 -51.94 4.49 26.46
C PHE A 102 -52.55 3.35 27.31
N GLY A 103 -51.94 3.03 28.45
CA GLY A 103 -52.46 2.01 29.37
C GLY A 103 -53.84 2.34 29.91
N MET A 104 -54.07 3.58 30.36
CA MET A 104 -55.39 4.02 30.82
C MET A 104 -56.43 3.97 29.71
N GLY A 105 -56.07 4.34 28.47
CA GLY A 105 -56.94 4.24 27.30
C GLY A 105 -57.31 2.79 26.97
N CYS A 106 -56.33 1.88 26.94
CA CYS A 106 -56.59 0.45 26.71
C CYS A 106 -57.53 -0.13 27.77
N ILE A 107 -57.30 0.18 29.05
CA ILE A 107 -58.16 -0.28 30.15
C ILE A 107 -59.57 0.29 29.99
N ALA A 108 -59.71 1.59 29.68
CA ALA A 108 -61.01 2.23 29.47
C ALA A 108 -61.80 1.58 28.32
N ILE A 109 -61.13 1.27 27.20
CA ILE A 109 -61.75 0.56 26.06
C ILE A 109 -62.23 -0.82 26.48
N VAL A 110 -61.41 -1.60 27.20
CA VAL A 110 -61.79 -2.93 27.69
C VAL A 110 -62.98 -2.86 28.64
N CYS A 111 -62.99 -1.91 29.59
CA CYS A 111 -64.13 -1.69 30.49
C CYS A 111 -65.40 -1.28 29.74
N ALA A 112 -65.26 -0.49 28.66
CA ALA A 112 -66.39 -0.07 27.84
C ALA A 112 -66.97 -1.25 27.04
N MET A 113 -66.10 -2.08 26.46
CA MET A 113 -66.49 -3.30 25.74
C MET A 113 -67.14 -4.34 26.67
N ALA A 114 -66.69 -4.43 27.93
CA ALA A 114 -67.28 -5.31 28.94
C ALA A 114 -68.63 -4.78 29.49
N GLY A 115 -69.08 -3.59 29.08
CA GLY A 115 -70.37 -3.03 29.48
C GLY A 115 -70.39 -2.30 30.82
N PHE A 116 -69.26 -2.20 31.53
CA PHE A 116 -69.17 -1.50 32.83
C PHE A 116 -69.44 0.01 32.74
N LEU A 117 -69.36 0.59 31.55
CA LEU A 117 -69.55 2.02 31.29
C LEU A 117 -70.89 2.34 30.57
N SER A 118 -71.73 1.34 30.30
CA SER A 118 -73.07 1.56 29.72
C SER A 118 -74.04 2.05 30.81
N PRO A 119 -74.73 3.20 30.64
CA PRO A 119 -75.64 3.76 31.66
C PRO A 119 -76.95 2.97 31.82
N ALA A 120 -77.11 1.84 31.11
CA ALA A 120 -78.31 1.01 31.08
C ALA A 120 -78.11 -0.38 31.71
N ASN A 121 -77.13 -0.57 32.59
CA ASN A 121 -76.96 -1.78 33.40
C ASN A 121 -76.97 -1.45 34.90
#